data_AF-D4ZIE5-F1
#
_entry.id   AF-D4ZIE5-F1
#
_cell.length_a   1.000
_cell.length_b   1.000
_cell.length_c   1.000
_cell.angle_alpha   90.00
_cell.angle_beta   90.00
_cell.angle_gamma   90.00
#
_symmetry.space_group_name_H-M   'P 1'
#
loop_
_entity.id
_entity.type
_entity.pdbx_description
1 polymer ?
#
loop_
_entity_poly.entity_id
_entity_poly.type
_entity_poly.pdbx_seq_one_letter_code
_entity_poly.pdbx_strand_id
1 'polypeptide(L)'
;MLKTKQTDSFKNCGKKLHEYEDRLTLSSRKSSKSPSSASPVDKAESKKTQTPCSGNKVGAQPGHSGHKRPLAELSATDEQVACLPDSCCSDCGGEVIANPAPSYRHQVFERPKPTLDITEYQLFYGRCQQCNTVSKGALPVVSPEVRWATITQLRGYAQWLVSPECT
;
A
#
# COMPACT_ATOMS: atom_id res chain seq x y z
N MET A 1 -13.38 8.20 58.54
CA MET A 1 -13.97 7.67 57.29
C MET A 1 -14.62 8.72 56.37
N LEU A 2 -14.79 9.99 56.77
CA LEU A 2 -15.44 11.02 55.94
C LEU A 2 -14.49 11.72 54.94
N LYS A 3 -13.17 11.75 55.21
CA LYS A 3 -12.19 12.48 54.38
C LYS A 3 -11.85 11.80 53.04
N THR A 4 -12.02 10.48 52.92
CA THR A 4 -11.70 9.72 51.69
C THR A 4 -12.82 9.79 50.65
N LYS A 5 -14.09 9.79 51.06
CA LYS A 5 -15.22 9.92 50.14
C LYS A 5 -15.25 11.27 49.39
N GLN A 6 -14.75 12.32 50.04
CA GLN A 6 -14.74 13.67 49.48
C GLN A 6 -13.64 13.85 48.41
N THR A 7 -12.48 13.23 48.59
CA THR A 7 -11.39 13.27 47.61
C THR A 7 -11.67 12.40 46.39
N ASP A 8 -12.36 11.27 46.56
CA ASP A 8 -12.78 10.42 45.45
C ASP A 8 -13.85 11.09 44.58
N SER A 9 -14.76 11.85 45.19
CA SER A 9 -15.76 12.65 44.47
C SER A 9 -15.13 13.75 43.62
N PHE A 10 -14.15 14.47 44.17
CA PHE A 10 -13.41 15.52 43.44
C PHE A 10 -12.60 14.95 42.27
N LYS A 11 -11.90 13.84 42.48
CA LYS A 11 -11.17 13.14 41.41
C LYS A 11 -12.10 12.66 40.30
N ASN A 12 -13.29 12.17 40.64
CA ASN A 12 -14.29 11.74 39.66
C ASN A 12 -14.87 12.92 38.87
N CYS A 13 -15.12 14.05 39.53
CA CYS A 13 -15.56 15.27 38.87
C CYS A 13 -14.52 15.80 37.86
N GLY A 14 -13.23 15.83 38.26
CA GLY A 14 -12.13 16.24 37.38
C GLY A 14 -11.98 15.33 36.15
N LYS A 15 -12.10 14.01 36.33
CA LYS A 15 -12.09 13.05 35.21
C LYS A 15 -13.25 13.28 34.23
N LYS A 16 -14.46 13.54 34.76
CA LYS A 16 -15.63 13.84 33.92
C LYS A 16 -15.46 15.14 33.16
N LEU A 17 -14.93 16.19 33.79
CA LEU A 17 -14.67 17.47 33.11
C LEU A 17 -13.70 17.29 31.94
N HIS A 18 -12.59 16.59 32.15
CA HIS A 18 -11.63 16.29 31.09
C HIS A 18 -12.26 15.46 29.95
N GLU A 19 -13.06 14.44 30.30
CA GLU A 19 -13.77 13.62 29.29
C GLU A 19 -14.77 14.46 28.47
N TYR A 20 -15.47 15.42 29.10
CA TYR A 20 -16.37 16.31 28.39
C TYR A 20 -15.63 17.30 27.48
N GLU A 21 -14.50 17.83 27.94
CA GLU A 21 -13.61 18.71 27.14
C GLU A 21 -13.02 17.95 25.93
N ASP A 22 -12.56 16.72 26.13
CA ASP A 22 -12.09 15.83 25.05
C ASP A 22 -13.22 15.53 24.04
N ARG A 23 -14.46 15.31 24.50
CA ARG A 23 -15.59 15.07 23.61
C ARG A 23 -15.96 16.30 22.78
N LEU A 24 -15.81 17.52 23.32
CA LEU A 24 -16.10 18.76 22.62
C LEU A 24 -15.04 19.12 21.57
N THR A 25 -13.77 18.79 21.83
CA THR A 25 -12.67 19.06 20.89
C THR A 25 -12.67 18.10 19.69
N LEU A 26 -13.20 16.89 19.85
CA LEU A 26 -13.25 15.87 18.80
C LEU A 26 -14.44 16.04 17.84
N SER A 27 -14.40 17.06 16.99
CA SER A 27 -15.31 17.17 15.83
C SER A 27 -14.73 16.50 14.58
N SER A 28 -15.58 15.96 13.71
CA SER A 28 -15.19 15.37 12.41
C SER A 28 -14.58 16.39 11.43
N ARG A 29 -14.68 17.69 11.74
CA ARG A 29 -14.12 18.79 10.94
C ARG A 29 -12.74 19.26 11.38
N LYS A 30 -12.30 18.97 12.61
CA LYS A 30 -11.01 19.42 13.16
C LYS A 30 -10.15 18.35 13.83
N SER A 31 -10.61 17.11 13.91
CA SER A 31 -9.82 16.00 14.46
C SER A 31 -9.62 14.90 13.42
N SER A 32 -8.54 14.15 13.57
CA SER A 32 -8.14 12.96 12.79
C SER A 32 -9.14 11.79 12.84
N LYS A 33 -10.39 12.05 13.25
CA LYS A 33 -11.51 11.11 13.18
C LYS A 33 -11.98 10.98 11.74
N SER A 34 -12.00 9.74 11.25
CA SER A 34 -12.49 9.43 9.91
C SER A 34 -13.96 9.83 9.75
N PRO A 35 -14.40 10.25 8.55
CA PRO A 35 -15.79 10.67 8.27
C PRO A 35 -16.83 9.60 8.67
N SER A 36 -16.43 8.33 8.63
CA SER A 36 -17.25 7.18 8.99
C SER A 36 -17.62 7.15 10.48
N SER A 37 -16.76 7.67 11.35
CA SER A 37 -16.95 7.69 12.82
C SER A 37 -17.85 8.83 13.32
N ALA A 38 -18.29 9.74 12.44
CA ALA A 38 -19.25 10.78 12.79
C ALA A 38 -20.64 10.21 13.05
N SER A 39 -21.36 10.78 14.03
CA SER A 39 -22.71 10.33 14.40
C SER A 39 -23.71 10.60 13.27
N PRO A 40 -24.87 9.91 13.24
CA PRO A 40 -25.89 10.14 12.22
C PRO A 40 -26.36 11.61 12.14
N VAL A 41 -26.43 12.30 13.28
CA VAL A 41 -26.81 13.71 13.37
C VAL A 41 -25.75 14.61 12.72
N ASP A 42 -24.47 14.42 13.04
CA ASP A 42 -23.35 15.16 12.45
C ASP A 42 -23.28 14.97 10.92
N LYS A 43 -23.58 13.76 10.45
CA LYS A 43 -23.66 13.42 9.02
C LYS A 43 -24.86 14.10 8.35
N ALA A 44 -26.00 14.16 9.01
CA ALA A 44 -27.20 14.83 8.49
C ALA A 44 -26.98 16.35 8.38
N GLU A 45 -26.35 16.98 9.36
CA GLU A 45 -26.05 18.42 9.33
C GLU A 45 -25.02 18.78 8.27
N SER A 46 -23.99 17.95 8.06
CA SER A 46 -23.01 18.17 6.97
C SER A 46 -23.62 17.98 5.58
N LYS A 47 -24.58 17.06 5.42
CA LYS A 47 -25.32 16.89 4.16
C LYS A 47 -26.17 18.12 3.80
N LYS A 48 -26.65 18.86 4.81
CA LYS A 48 -27.42 20.10 4.64
C LYS A 48 -26.57 21.27 4.10
N THR A 49 -25.25 21.19 4.23
CA THR A 49 -24.29 22.18 3.71
C THR A 49 -23.72 21.80 2.34
N GLN A 50 -24.14 20.67 1.75
CA GLN A 50 -23.76 20.35 0.39
C GLN A 50 -24.46 21.35 -0.53
N THR A 51 -23.65 22.19 -1.19
CA THR A 51 -24.08 23.05 -2.29
C THR A 51 -24.96 22.26 -3.26
N PRO A 52 -26.03 22.87 -3.82
CA PRO A 52 -26.90 22.17 -4.76
C PRO A 52 -26.04 21.54 -5.85
N CYS A 53 -26.32 20.27 -6.16
CA CYS A 53 -25.63 19.52 -7.20
C CYS A 53 -25.58 20.42 -8.44
N SER A 54 -24.39 20.86 -8.84
CA SER A 54 -24.27 21.71 -10.02
C SER A 54 -24.94 20.95 -11.16
N GLY A 55 -25.81 21.61 -11.93
CA GLY A 55 -26.59 20.98 -13.01
C GLY A 55 -25.75 20.39 -14.16
N ASN A 56 -24.45 20.27 -13.94
CA ASN A 56 -23.49 19.71 -14.86
C ASN A 56 -23.69 18.19 -14.92
N LYS A 57 -23.81 17.69 -16.14
CA LYS A 57 -23.87 16.25 -16.39
C LYS A 57 -22.56 15.61 -15.93
N VAL A 58 -22.65 14.40 -15.37
CA VAL A 58 -21.48 13.60 -14.99
C VAL A 58 -20.64 13.33 -16.25
N GLY A 59 -19.35 13.69 -16.21
CA GLY A 59 -18.41 13.51 -17.32
C GLY A 59 -17.66 14.78 -17.71
N ALA A 60 -16.80 14.67 -18.73
CA ALA A 60 -16.10 15.81 -19.30
C ALA A 60 -17.12 16.81 -19.86
N GLN A 61 -17.06 18.06 -19.40
CA GLN A 61 -17.96 19.10 -19.91
C GLN A 61 -17.61 19.46 -21.37
N PRO A 62 -18.58 19.96 -22.16
CA PRO A 62 -18.30 20.51 -23.48
C PRO A 62 -17.18 21.55 -23.42
N GLY A 63 -16.15 21.39 -24.26
CA GLY A 63 -14.97 22.25 -24.27
C GLY A 63 -13.73 21.67 -23.57
N HIS A 64 -13.85 20.56 -22.83
CA HIS A 64 -12.67 19.85 -22.34
C HIS A 64 -11.99 19.07 -23.47
N SER A 65 -10.72 19.37 -23.71
CA SER A 65 -9.89 18.56 -24.59
C SER A 65 -9.67 17.17 -23.97
N GLY A 66 -9.81 16.13 -24.80
CA GLY A 66 -9.55 14.77 -24.35
C GLY A 66 -8.06 14.58 -24.08
N HIS A 67 -7.70 14.19 -22.86
CA HIS A 67 -6.34 13.72 -22.58
C HIS A 67 -6.21 12.27 -23.02
N LYS A 68 -5.30 12.03 -23.95
CA LYS A 68 -4.89 10.68 -24.36
C LYS A 68 -3.44 10.47 -23.95
N ARG A 69 -3.07 9.24 -23.63
CA ARG A 69 -1.66 8.89 -23.41
C ARG A 69 -0.92 9.12 -24.73
N PRO A 70 0.18 9.89 -24.75
CA PRO A 70 1.01 10.00 -25.94
C PRO A 70 1.62 8.63 -26.26
N LEU A 71 1.90 8.39 -27.54
CA LEU A 71 2.65 7.21 -27.96
C LEU A 71 4.09 7.31 -27.45
N ALA A 72 4.62 6.20 -26.95
CA ALA A 72 6.02 6.10 -26.58
C ALA A 72 6.88 5.95 -27.84
N GLU A 73 8.11 6.48 -27.78
CA GLU A 73 9.16 6.16 -28.74
C GLU A 73 9.66 4.73 -28.47
N LEU A 74 9.89 3.96 -29.54
CA LEU A 74 10.38 2.59 -29.42
C LEU A 74 11.89 2.62 -29.23
N SER A 75 12.39 1.86 -28.27
CA SER A 75 13.82 1.58 -28.09
C SER A 75 14.28 0.46 -29.02
N ALA A 76 15.60 0.29 -29.16
CA ALA A 76 16.17 -0.77 -30.00
C ALA A 76 15.86 -2.20 -29.52
N THR A 77 15.44 -2.37 -28.27
CA THR A 77 15.10 -3.67 -27.67
C THR A 77 13.61 -4.00 -27.82
N ASP A 78 12.79 -3.04 -28.26
CA ASP A 78 11.35 -3.23 -28.39
C ASP A 78 10.99 -3.90 -29.72
N GLU A 79 9.98 -4.76 -29.68
CA GLU A 79 9.49 -5.45 -30.88
C GLU A 79 8.41 -4.63 -31.59
N GLN A 80 8.54 -4.49 -32.92
CA GLN A 80 7.54 -3.87 -33.77
C GLN A 80 7.00 -4.86 -34.79
N VAL A 81 5.73 -5.24 -34.63
CA VAL A 81 5.03 -6.14 -35.56
C VAL A 81 4.13 -5.32 -36.48
N ALA A 82 4.31 -5.46 -37.80
CA ALA A 82 3.46 -4.83 -38.80
C ALA A 82 2.24 -5.71 -39.09
N CYS A 83 1.06 -5.28 -38.64
CA CYS A 83 -0.22 -5.94 -38.95
C CYS A 83 -0.75 -5.41 -40.30
N LEU A 84 -0.30 -6.01 -41.40
CA LEU A 84 -0.78 -5.67 -42.75
C LEU A 84 -2.18 -6.29 -42.98
N PRO A 85 -3.03 -5.64 -43.80
CA PRO A 85 -4.27 -6.26 -44.27
C PRO A 85 -3.96 -7.47 -45.16
N ASP A 86 -4.93 -8.37 -45.28
CA ASP A 86 -4.86 -9.46 -46.25
C ASP A 86 -4.74 -8.90 -47.67
N SER A 87 -4.06 -9.63 -48.56
CA SER A 87 -3.86 -9.23 -49.96
C SER A 87 -5.13 -9.23 -50.79
N CYS A 88 -6.20 -9.85 -50.30
CA CYS A 88 -7.49 -9.98 -50.98
C CYS A 88 -8.61 -9.44 -50.08
N CYS A 89 -9.51 -8.65 -50.67
CA CYS A 89 -10.68 -8.14 -49.97
C CYS A 89 -11.62 -9.29 -49.60
N SER A 90 -12.06 -9.35 -48.33
CA SER A 90 -12.98 -10.37 -47.83
C SER A 90 -14.33 -10.39 -48.54
N ASP A 91 -14.78 -9.23 -49.02
CA ASP A 91 -16.14 -9.06 -49.52
C ASP A 91 -16.24 -9.24 -51.04
N CYS A 92 -15.21 -8.83 -51.79
CA CYS A 92 -15.20 -8.87 -53.26
C CYS A 92 -14.05 -9.66 -53.88
N GLY A 93 -13.07 -10.11 -53.09
CA GLY A 93 -11.89 -10.84 -53.58
C GLY A 93 -10.88 -10.00 -54.37
N GLY A 94 -11.09 -8.70 -54.49
CA GLY A 94 -10.17 -7.79 -55.17
C GLY A 94 -8.83 -7.63 -54.44
N GLU A 95 -7.78 -7.26 -55.16
CA GLU A 95 -6.45 -7.04 -54.59
C GLU A 95 -6.43 -5.83 -53.65
N VAL A 96 -5.82 -6.01 -52.48
CA VAL A 96 -5.67 -4.99 -51.44
C VAL A 96 -4.20 -4.62 -51.33
N ILE A 97 -3.91 -3.34 -51.60
CA ILE A 97 -2.57 -2.79 -51.48
C ILE A 97 -2.48 -2.03 -50.16
N ALA A 98 -1.59 -2.45 -49.28
CA ALA A 98 -1.36 -1.79 -48.00
C ALA A 98 -0.67 -0.44 -48.19
N ASN A 99 -1.05 0.55 -47.38
CA ASN A 99 -0.36 1.84 -47.35
C ASN A 99 1.08 1.69 -46.82
N PRO A 100 2.02 2.54 -47.29
CA PRO A 100 3.43 2.46 -46.88
C PRO A 100 3.67 2.89 -45.43
N ALA A 101 2.72 3.61 -44.81
CA ALA A 101 2.80 4.07 -43.43
C ALA A 101 1.57 3.64 -42.61
N PRO A 102 1.73 3.37 -41.30
CA PRO A 102 0.63 2.92 -40.46
C PRO A 102 -0.36 4.05 -40.16
N SER A 103 -1.65 3.82 -40.40
CA SER A 103 -2.73 4.77 -40.10
C SER A 103 -3.05 4.87 -38.60
N TYR A 104 -2.89 3.76 -37.86
CA TYR A 104 -3.15 3.66 -36.43
C TYR A 104 -2.05 2.84 -35.76
N ARG A 105 -1.66 3.24 -34.55
CA ARG A 105 -0.61 2.58 -33.76
C ARG A 105 -1.17 2.18 -32.41
N HIS A 106 -1.10 0.89 -32.11
CA HIS A 106 -1.46 0.32 -30.82
C HIS A 106 -0.18 -0.13 -30.10
N GLN A 107 0.03 0.29 -28.84
CA GLN A 107 1.18 -0.09 -28.03
C GLN A 107 0.71 -0.86 -26.80
N VAL A 108 1.27 -2.06 -26.62
CA VAL A 108 1.05 -2.91 -25.45
C VAL A 108 2.30 -2.85 -24.58
N PHE A 109 2.12 -2.56 -23.29
CA PHE A 109 3.21 -2.48 -22.32
C PHE A 109 3.14 -3.68 -21.39
N GLU A 110 3.86 -4.74 -21.73
CA GLU A 110 3.97 -5.91 -20.86
C GLU A 110 5.22 -5.80 -19.97
N ARG A 111 5.05 -6.09 -18.68
CA ARG A 111 6.19 -6.13 -17.77
C ARG A 111 6.90 -7.47 -17.95
N PRO A 112 8.24 -7.50 -18.14
CA PRO A 112 8.97 -8.76 -18.15
C PRO A 112 8.72 -9.50 -16.84
N LYS A 113 8.69 -10.84 -16.91
CA LYS A 113 8.55 -11.69 -15.72
C LYS A 113 9.67 -11.32 -14.75
N PRO A 114 9.37 -10.87 -13.52
CA PRO A 114 10.41 -10.53 -12.57
C PRO A 114 11.19 -11.80 -12.24
N THR A 115 12.52 -11.75 -12.36
CA THR A 115 13.41 -12.81 -11.89
C THR A 115 13.58 -12.68 -10.38
N LEU A 116 13.66 -13.82 -9.68
CA LEU A 116 13.89 -13.85 -8.24
C LEU A 116 15.36 -14.13 -7.98
N ASP A 117 16.01 -13.25 -7.22
CA ASP A 117 17.33 -13.50 -6.67
C ASP A 117 17.17 -14.18 -5.30
N ILE A 118 17.43 -15.48 -5.24
CA ILE A 118 17.30 -16.28 -4.03
C ILE A 118 18.68 -16.38 -3.37
N THR A 119 18.75 -15.95 -2.10
CA THR A 119 19.91 -16.19 -1.23
C THR A 119 19.49 -17.12 -0.10
N GLU A 120 19.98 -18.35 -0.12
CA GLU A 120 19.76 -19.34 0.94
C GLU A 120 20.87 -19.25 1.99
N TYR A 121 20.48 -19.10 3.26
CA TYR A 121 21.40 -19.13 4.39
C TYR A 121 21.27 -20.47 5.11
N GLN A 122 22.23 -21.37 4.89
CA GLN A 122 22.26 -22.67 5.53
C GLN A 122 22.93 -22.57 6.91
N LEU A 123 22.13 -22.78 7.95
CA LEU A 123 22.60 -22.76 9.34
C LEU A 123 22.85 -24.19 9.81
N PHE A 124 24.09 -24.47 10.19
CA PHE A 124 24.49 -25.76 10.74
C PHE A 124 24.45 -25.74 12.27
N TYR A 125 24.33 -26.92 12.88
CA TYR A 125 24.52 -27.10 14.31
C TYR A 125 25.51 -28.23 14.56
N GLY A 126 26.23 -28.13 15.67
CA GLY A 126 27.20 -29.14 16.11
C GLY A 126 27.10 -29.36 17.61
N ARG A 127 27.70 -30.45 18.10
CA ARG A 127 27.84 -30.73 19.53
C ARG A 127 29.31 -30.61 19.93
N CYS A 128 29.55 -29.98 21.08
CA CYS A 128 30.88 -29.93 21.67
C CYS A 128 31.31 -31.35 22.11
N GLN A 129 32.51 -31.78 21.72
CA GLN A 129 33.01 -33.12 22.06
C GLN A 129 33.39 -33.28 23.54
N GLN A 130 33.55 -32.18 24.28
CA GLN A 130 33.94 -32.20 25.70
C GLN A 130 32.76 -32.09 26.66
N CYS A 131 31.78 -31.22 26.39
CA CYS A 131 30.64 -30.97 27.27
C CYS A 131 29.28 -31.35 26.66
N ASN A 132 29.27 -31.85 25.41
CA ASN A 132 28.08 -32.23 24.65
C ASN A 132 27.05 -31.10 24.40
N THR A 133 27.41 -29.86 24.72
CA THR A 133 26.56 -28.68 24.46
C THR A 133 26.37 -28.47 22.95
N VAL A 134 25.15 -28.10 22.55
CA VAL A 134 24.79 -27.81 21.15
C VAL A 134 25.15 -26.37 20.81
N SER A 135 25.96 -26.18 19.77
CA SER A 135 26.24 -24.88 19.15
C SER A 135 25.52 -24.77 17.81
N LYS A 136 24.95 -23.59 17.50
CA LYS A 136 24.22 -23.32 16.26
C LYS A 136 24.85 -22.13 15.54
N GLY A 137 24.94 -22.21 14.21
CA GLY A 137 25.29 -21.07 13.38
C GLY A 137 24.27 -19.94 13.51
N ALA A 138 24.73 -18.71 13.38
CA ALA A 138 23.88 -17.52 13.38
C ALA A 138 23.83 -16.90 11.98
N LEU A 139 22.71 -16.24 11.66
CA LEU A 139 22.64 -15.42 10.45
C LEU A 139 23.56 -14.20 10.60
N PRO A 140 24.20 -13.74 9.51
CA PRO A 140 24.99 -12.53 9.57
C PRO A 140 24.09 -11.33 9.92
N VAL A 141 24.57 -10.47 10.82
CA VAL A 141 23.94 -9.19 11.13
C VAL A 141 24.26 -8.23 9.99
N VAL A 142 23.60 -8.40 8.85
CA VAL A 142 23.67 -7.44 7.76
C VAL A 142 22.76 -6.25 8.07
N SER A 143 23.31 -5.03 8.08
CA SER A 143 22.52 -3.80 8.13
C SER A 143 21.66 -3.72 6.87
N PRO A 144 20.32 -3.56 6.95
CA PRO A 144 19.46 -3.80 5.82
C PRO A 144 19.41 -2.56 4.94
N GLU A 145 20.14 -2.53 3.83
CA GLU A 145 19.83 -1.55 2.79
C GLU A 145 18.63 -2.02 1.96
N VAL A 146 18.44 -3.33 1.73
CA VAL A 146 17.32 -3.82 0.92
C VAL A 146 16.88 -5.23 1.32
N ARG A 147 15.87 -5.37 2.20
CA ARG A 147 14.98 -6.55 2.21
C ARG A 147 13.58 -6.19 2.71
N TRP A 148 12.60 -6.32 1.81
CA TRP A 148 11.17 -6.04 2.00
C TRP A 148 10.41 -7.04 2.89
N ALA A 149 11.11 -7.85 3.69
CA ALA A 149 10.46 -8.78 4.61
C ALA A 149 11.34 -9.07 5.83
N THR A 150 11.16 -8.27 6.88
CA THR A 150 11.20 -8.83 8.24
C THR A 150 9.97 -8.30 8.97
N ILE A 151 8.80 -8.87 8.67
CA ILE A 151 7.74 -8.88 9.68
C ILE A 151 8.21 -9.86 10.73
N THR A 152 8.77 -9.29 11.79
CA THR A 152 9.07 -9.94 13.06
C THR A 152 7.87 -10.76 13.49
N GLN A 153 7.95 -12.08 13.40
CA GLN A 153 6.99 -12.94 14.08
C GLN A 153 7.40 -13.00 15.56
N LEU A 154 7.02 -11.95 16.29
CA LEU A 154 6.98 -11.96 17.75
C LEU A 154 5.94 -12.99 18.18
N ARG A 155 6.38 -14.11 18.75
CA ARG A 155 5.79 -14.71 19.96
C ARG A 155 6.67 -15.86 20.49
N GLY A 156 7.35 -15.56 21.59
CA GLY A 156 7.56 -16.48 22.72
C GLY A 156 8.73 -17.45 22.63
N TYR A 157 9.95 -16.99 22.88
CA TYR A 157 10.91 -17.80 23.63
C TYR A 157 11.61 -16.94 24.68
N ALA A 158 11.67 -17.51 25.88
CA ALA A 158 12.05 -16.87 27.12
C ALA A 158 13.44 -16.21 27.06
N GLN A 159 13.51 -15.06 27.71
CA GLN A 159 14.73 -14.47 28.23
C GLN A 159 15.52 -15.54 29.00
N TRP A 160 16.69 -15.90 28.48
CA TRP A 160 17.76 -16.47 29.31
C TRP A 160 19.06 -15.75 28.95
N LEU A 161 19.36 -14.74 29.76
CA LEU A 161 20.73 -14.32 30.02
C LEU A 161 21.48 -15.53 30.55
N VAL A 162 22.68 -15.81 30.02
CA VAL A 162 23.93 -16.04 30.77
C VAL A 162 25.02 -16.24 29.71
N SER A 163 25.86 -15.22 29.53
CA SER A 163 27.27 -15.40 29.14
C SER A 163 27.98 -16.16 30.27
N PRO A 164 29.04 -16.93 30.00
CA PRO A 164 30.33 -16.25 29.96
C PRO A 164 31.21 -16.69 28.80
N GLU A 165 32.09 -15.76 28.49
CA GLU A 165 33.26 -15.84 27.62
C GLU A 165 34.08 -17.10 27.93
N CYS A 166 34.64 -17.72 26.89
CA CYS A 166 35.78 -18.62 27.03
C CYS A 166 36.95 -18.04 26.26
N THR A 167 37.99 -17.76 27.03
CA THR A 167 39.36 -17.40 26.68
C THR A 167 40.05 -18.50 25.89
#